data_AF-A0A1H7C763-F1
#
_entry.id   AF-A0A1H7C763-F1
#
_cell.length_a   1.000
_cell.length_b   1.000
_cell.length_c   1.000
_cell.angle_alpha   90.00
_cell.angle_beta   90.00
_cell.angle_gamma   90.00
#
_symmetry.space_group_name_H-M   'P 1'
#
loop_
_entity.id
_entity.type
_entity.pdbx_description
1 polymer ?
#
loop_
_entity_poly.entity_id
_entity_poly.type
_entity_poly.pdbx_seq_one_letter_code
_entity_poly.pdbx_strand_id
1 'polypeptide(L)' 'MHGDPNPGNVRMTASQVALIDWDESHVDVPDFDLVLPGNAAGLDDVAHDIAAQASAAWEAAVCWGDEYAVKRLAEVRAI' A
#
# COMPACT_ATOMS: atom_id res chain seq x y z
N MET A 1 10.59 -0.16 0.57
CA MET A 1 9.29 0.53 0.44
C MET A 1 8.84 0.99 1.81
N HIS A 2 7.91 1.95 1.86
CA HIS A 2 7.30 2.47 3.08
C HIS A 2 6.34 1.46 3.70
N GLY A 3 5.47 0.84 2.90
CA GLY A 3 4.52 -0.18 3.36
C GLY A 3 3.18 0.35 3.87
N ASP A 4 3.05 1.67 4.06
CA ASP A 4 1.80 2.36 4.43
C ASP A 4 1.81 3.87 4.05
N PRO A 5 1.87 4.23 2.76
CA PRO A 5 1.92 5.62 2.31
C PRO A 5 0.53 6.31 2.33
N ASN A 6 -0.21 6.21 3.44
CA ASN A 6 -1.53 6.83 3.59
C ASN A 6 -1.43 8.36 3.88
N PRO A 7 -2.52 9.14 3.72
CA PRO A 7 -2.49 10.59 3.93
C PRO A 7 -2.01 11.06 5.32
N GLY A 8 -2.12 10.22 6.35
CA GLY A 8 -1.58 10.50 7.69
C GLY A 8 -0.05 10.46 7.75
N ASN A 9 0.55 9.62 6.90
CA ASN A 9 2.00 9.37 6.81
C ASN A 9 2.70 10.25 5.77
N VAL A 10 1.94 11.00 4.96
CA VAL A 10 2.46 11.96 3.99
C VAL A 10 2.36 13.40 4.53
N ARG A 11 3.50 14.06 4.69
CA ARG A 11 3.56 15.49 5.06
C ARG A 11 3.97 16.32 3.85
N MET A 12 3.15 17.30 3.50
CA MET A 12 3.35 18.14 2.33
C MET A 12 3.43 19.61 2.72
N THR A 13 4.40 20.32 2.14
CA THR A 13 4.40 21.78 2.02
C THR A 13 4.23 22.14 0.55
N ALA A 14 4.25 23.44 0.22
CA ALA A 14 4.17 23.88 -1.17
C ALA A 14 5.35 23.39 -2.04
N SER A 15 6.48 22.99 -1.45
CA SER A 15 7.71 22.65 -2.18
C SER A 15 8.35 21.33 -1.76
N GLN A 16 7.80 20.63 -0.75
CA GLN A 16 8.41 19.43 -0.19
C GLN A 16 7.36 18.40 0.19
N VAL A 17 7.77 17.13 0.08
CA VAL A 17 7.03 15.97 0.57
C VAL A 17 7.97 15.19 1.49
N ALA A 18 7.46 14.77 2.65
CA ALA A 18 8.14 13.89 3.57
C ALA A 18 7.22 12.73 3.96
N LEU A 19 7.83 11.55 4.10
CA LEU A 19 7.17 10.36 4.63
C LEU A 19 7.59 10.16 6.09
N ILE A 20 6.63 9.86 6.94
CA ILE A 20 6.81 9.57 8.36
C ILE A 20 6.18 8.21 8.67
N ASP A 21 6.47 7.66 9.86
CA ASP A 21 5.96 6.35 10.28
C ASP A 21 6.52 5.20 9.42
N TRP A 22 7.78 4.86 9.68
CA TRP A 22 8.54 3.87 8.90
C TRP A 22 8.53 2.48 9.56
N ASP A 23 7.63 2.20 10.49
CA ASP A 23 7.58 0.93 11.23
C ASP A 23 7.06 -0.25 10.39
N GLU A 24 6.28 -0.01 9.33
CA GLU A 24 5.92 -1.03 8.31
C GLU A 24 7.00 -1.20 7.21
N SER A 25 8.07 -0.41 7.25
CA SER A 25 9.04 -0.38 6.16
C SER A 25 9.88 -1.65 6.05
N HIS A 26 10.07 -2.11 4.82
CA HIS A 26 10.87 -3.28 4.51
C HIS A 26 11.42 -3.25 3.06
N VAL A 27 12.33 -4.18 2.76
CA VAL A 27 12.89 -4.34 1.41
C VAL A 27 11.93 -5.18 0.58
N ASP A 28 11.34 -4.56 -0.43
CA ASP A 28 10.44 -5.21 -1.40
C ASP A 28 10.29 -4.31 -2.65
N VAL A 29 9.41 -4.68 -3.58
CA VAL A 29 9.14 -3.98 -4.84
C VAL A 29 8.51 -2.60 -4.63
N PRO A 30 8.97 -1.56 -5.35
CA PRO A 30 8.48 -0.19 -5.16
C PRO A 30 7.01 0.00 -5.60
N ASP A 31 6.53 -0.81 -6.55
CA ASP A 31 5.16 -0.76 -7.08
C ASP A 31 4.10 -0.90 -5.99
N PHE A 32 4.45 -1.54 -4.87
CA PHE A 32 3.58 -1.69 -3.72
C PHE A 32 3.11 -0.33 -3.16
N ASP A 33 4.03 0.63 -2.98
CA ASP A 33 3.69 1.97 -2.46
C ASP A 33 2.94 2.82 -3.51
N LEU A 34 2.83 2.33 -4.75
CA LEU A 34 2.27 3.04 -5.89
C LEU A 34 0.83 2.64 -6.21
N VAL A 35 0.25 1.68 -5.49
CA VAL A 35 -1.18 1.31 -5.55
C VAL A 35 -2.04 2.39 -4.87
N LEU A 36 -1.94 3.62 -5.37
CA LEU A 36 -2.62 4.77 -4.82
C LEU A 36 -4.02 4.89 -5.42
N PRO A 37 -5.06 5.12 -4.60
CA PRO A 37 -6.43 5.32 -5.09
C PRO A 37 -6.50 6.40 -6.19
N GLY A 38 -7.07 6.03 -7.34
CA GLY A 38 -7.39 6.97 -8.42
C GLY A 38 -6.21 7.46 -9.28
N ASN A 39 -4.99 6.96 -9.07
CA ASN A 39 -3.82 7.38 -9.87
C ASN A 39 -2.93 6.20 -10.32
N ALA A 40 -2.90 5.08 -9.59
CA ALA A 40 -2.10 3.89 -9.91
C ALA A 40 -0.62 4.15 -10.30
N ALA A 41 -0.10 5.37 -10.07
CA ALA A 41 1.19 5.88 -10.51
C ALA A 41 1.58 5.60 -11.99
N GLY A 42 0.62 5.38 -12.88
CA GLY A 42 0.88 5.00 -14.27
C GLY A 42 1.35 3.54 -14.47
N LEU A 43 1.13 2.66 -13.49
CA LEU A 43 1.26 1.21 -13.66
C LEU A 43 0.30 0.72 -14.77
N ASP A 44 0.76 -0.23 -15.60
CA ASP A 44 -0.13 -0.92 -16.52
C ASP A 44 -1.10 -1.85 -15.78
N ASP A 45 -2.15 -2.31 -16.46
CA ASP A 45 -3.21 -3.11 -15.85
C ASP A 45 -2.69 -4.36 -15.14
N VAL A 46 -1.64 -5.00 -15.67
CA VAL A 46 -1.07 -6.23 -15.11
C VAL A 46 -0.23 -5.92 -13.87
N ALA A 47 0.64 -4.90 -13.96
CA ALA A 47 1.45 -4.46 -12.84
C ALA A 47 0.58 -3.95 -11.68
N HIS A 48 -0.46 -3.19 -11.99
CA HIS A 48 -1.42 -2.70 -11.01
C HIS A 48 -2.19 -3.85 -10.34
N ASP A 49 -2.66 -4.85 -11.10
CA ASP A 49 -3.37 -6.01 -10.55
C ASP A 49 -2.48 -6.82 -9.59
N ILE A 50 -1.21 -7.05 -9.96
CA ILE A 50 -0.24 -7.76 -9.11
C ILE A 50 0.03 -6.95 -7.84
N ALA A 51 0.35 -5.66 -7.98
CA ALA A 51 0.66 -4.80 -6.84
C ALA A 51 -0.53 -4.64 -5.90
N ALA A 52 -1.76 -4.55 -6.42
CA ALA A 52 -2.98 -4.47 -5.61
C ALA A 52 -3.23 -5.74 -4.79
N GLN A 53 -2.97 -6.92 -5.36
CA GLN A 53 -3.07 -8.18 -4.60
C GLN A 53 -2.00 -8.28 -3.51
N ALA A 54 -0.77 -7.86 -3.79
CA ALA A 54 0.30 -7.82 -2.80
C ALA A 54 -0.02 -6.85 -1.65
N SER A 55 -0.52 -5.65 -1.98
CA SER A 55 -0.97 -4.64 -1.00
C SER A 55 -2.09 -5.18 -0.10
N ALA A 56 -3.14 -5.77 -0.68
CA ALA A 56 -4.23 -6.33 0.10
C ALA A 56 -3.77 -7.47 1.03
N ALA A 57 -2.87 -8.34 0.56
CA ALA A 57 -2.33 -9.43 1.37
C ALA A 57 -1.46 -8.91 2.53
N TRP A 58 -0.63 -7.91 2.31
CA TRP A 58 0.19 -7.29 3.34
C TRP A 58 -0.65 -6.57 4.40
N GLU A 59 -1.60 -5.74 3.98
CA GLU A 59 -2.47 -4.99 4.91
C GLU A 59 -3.32 -5.96 5.75
N ALA A 60 -3.77 -7.07 5.17
CA ALA A 60 -4.43 -8.14 5.91
C ALA A 60 -3.53 -8.80 6.96
N ALA A 61 -2.23 -8.97 6.66
CA ALA A 61 -1.27 -9.61 7.54
C ALA A 61 -0.77 -8.67 8.66
N VAL A 62 -0.63 -7.37 8.38
CA VAL A 62 -0.02 -6.40 9.29
C VAL A 62 -1.04 -5.77 10.26
N CYS A 63 -2.33 -5.64 9.91
CA CYS A 63 -3.32 -4.88 10.69
C CYS A 63 -4.01 -5.64 11.86
N TRP A 64 -3.30 -6.52 12.58
CA TRP A 64 -3.73 -7.10 13.88
C TRP A 64 -5.20 -7.58 14.00
N GLY A 65 -5.78 -8.10 12.92
CA GLY A 65 -7.11 -8.74 12.92
C GLY A 65 -8.30 -7.80 13.14
N ASP A 66 -8.14 -6.50 12.92
CA ASP A 66 -9.25 -5.54 12.97
C ASP A 66 -10.20 -5.67 11.76
N GLU A 67 -11.28 -4.87 11.74
CA GLU A 67 -12.24 -4.87 10.62
C GLU A 67 -11.60 -4.49 9.28
N TYR A 68 -10.51 -3.72 9.29
CA TYR A 68 -9.80 -3.33 8.08
C TYR A 68 -9.02 -4.51 7.53
N ALA A 69 -8.26 -5.23 8.37
CA ALA A 69 -7.55 -6.45 8.00
C ALA A 69 -8.48 -7.48 7.34
N VAL A 70 -9.69 -7.67 7.89
CA VAL A 70 -10.70 -8.60 7.33
C VAL A 70 -11.17 -8.17 5.94
N LYS A 71 -11.39 -6.86 5.73
CA LYS A 71 -11.79 -6.33 4.40
C LYS A 71 -10.69 -6.56 3.38
N ARG A 72 -9.44 -6.27 3.75
CA ARG A 72 -8.28 -6.47 2.86
C ARG A 72 -8.06 -7.94 2.51
N LEU A 73 -8.22 -8.84 3.47
CA LEU A 73 -8.14 -10.28 3.22
C LEU A 73 -9.19 -10.75 2.19
N ALA A 74 -10.39 -10.18 2.21
CA ALA A 74 -11.44 -10.53 1.26
C ALA A 74 -11.15 -10.12 -0.19
N GLU A 75 -10.18 -9.23 -0.40
CA GLU A 75 -9.74 -8.79 -1.74
C GLU A 75 -8.62 -9.67 -2.32
N VAL A 76 -8.01 -10.54 -1.51
CA VAL A 76 -6.95 -11.45 -1.93
C VAL A 76 -7.55 -12.67 -2.63
N ARG A 77 -7.11 -12.95 -3.86
CA ARG A 77 -7.55 -14.12 -4.63
C ARG A 77 -7.00 -15.41 -4.05
N ALA A 78 -7.79 -16.47 -4.12
CA ALA A 78 -7.32 -17.83 -3.88
C ALA A 78 -6.31 -18.24 -4.96
N ILE A 79 -5.34 -19.07 -4.58
CA ILE A 79 -4.31 -19.64 -5.46
C ILE A 79 -4.86 -20.85 -6.20
#